data_AF-A0A9X1NAB2-F1
#
_entry.id   AF-A0A9X1NAB2-F1
#
_cell.length_a   1.000
_cell.length_b   1.000
_cell.length_c   1.000
_cell.angle_alpha   90.00
_cell.angle_beta   90.00
_cell.angle_gamma   90.00
#
_symmetry.space_group_name_H-M   'P 1'
#
loop_
_entity.id
_entity.type
_entity.pdbx_description
1 polymer ?
#
loop_
_entity_poly.entity_id
_entity_poly.type
_entity_poly.pdbx_seq_one_letter_code
_entity_poly.pdbx_strand_id
1 'polypeptide(L)'
;MNLLGKLESLTPRAIGQARAEAQAERRAAQLEAARIAREQAEIRALQEHVAEQLNAPFLAAVAAWTESGAWPDLPAEVREQLDQIAAQVQTVMNGPGSAAIVSGERAWADALPGMVEQLLSCGEAAKAKAPGLSVAITGVILASRPGSRASWRQRALAAENTGDLPTAIHAHQSYLNITHNNRLGVIERVQALTERDDRRLRLAIALRTATKARAPLPAEGALALQMLEQPTPRRVLDDAVAKLAVALAALPVAELARPDLQDVLHGAVRWRRHARLKPAPLTEDNARELLVLRLNDLRQRLAGSKVCLVTPLRHRLLDAGLGERVDEYDVVVRFGPSGNVPADAGSRTDLQVIQHDAIDGWDVQAWLRLILADDPRDWVTGLRTRLVPGKQHAVAEKVLRRPLRHPVAAAPQPGETAALIADADPSEPATDEVSDAYQLIRLLDLLAVCERVDLVGFHPEEDFGAAERSWLNPRLERLDEHAIGVR
;
A
#
# COMPACT_ATOMS: atom_id res chain seq x y z
N MET A 1 1.03 94.34 16.55
CA MET A 1 1.91 94.77 15.43
C MET A 1 2.14 93.62 14.46
N ASN A 2 1.56 93.78 13.27
CA ASN A 2 1.92 93.20 11.97
C ASN A 2 2.13 91.68 11.77
N LEU A 3 1.09 90.88 12.04
CA LEU A 3 0.79 89.73 11.14
C LEU A 3 0.21 90.22 9.80
N LEU A 4 -0.56 91.31 9.82
CA LEU A 4 -1.08 91.96 8.61
C LEU A 4 0.04 92.53 7.72
N GLY A 5 1.04 93.21 8.28
CA GLY A 5 2.18 93.70 7.49
C GLY A 5 3.14 92.63 6.93
N LYS A 6 3.10 91.38 7.44
CA LYS A 6 3.84 90.25 6.83
C LYS A 6 3.08 89.62 5.66
N LEU A 7 1.76 89.79 5.60
CA LEU A 7 0.93 89.30 4.49
C LEU A 7 1.05 90.18 3.23
N GLU A 8 1.29 91.48 3.38
CA GLU A 8 1.47 92.41 2.26
C GLU A 8 2.82 92.28 1.53
N SER A 9 3.81 91.61 2.14
CA SER A 9 5.13 91.37 1.51
C SER A 9 5.27 90.00 0.84
N LEU A 10 4.23 89.14 0.88
CA LEU A 10 4.28 87.84 0.23
C LEU A 10 4.00 88.01 -1.27
N THR A 11 5.04 87.81 -2.08
CA THR A 11 4.90 87.80 -3.54
C THR A 11 3.87 86.75 -3.97
N PRO A 12 3.11 86.96 -5.06
CA PRO A 12 2.17 85.97 -5.61
C PRO A 12 2.79 84.57 -5.80
N ARG A 13 4.11 84.51 -6.01
CA ARG A 13 4.90 83.27 -6.08
C ARG A 13 4.91 82.48 -4.77
N ALA A 14 5.06 83.14 -3.62
CA ALA A 14 5.05 82.49 -2.30
C ALA A 14 3.66 81.92 -1.95
N ILE A 15 2.58 82.62 -2.34
CA ILE A 15 1.21 82.13 -2.17
C ILE A 15 0.94 80.92 -3.07
N GLY A 16 1.43 80.95 -4.32
CA GLY A 16 1.34 79.82 -5.25
C GLY A 16 2.08 78.58 -4.73
N GLN A 17 3.29 78.77 -4.17
CA GLN A 17 4.08 77.69 -3.60
C GLN A 17 3.40 77.06 -2.37
N ALA A 18 2.92 77.87 -1.42
CA ALA A 18 2.22 77.37 -0.24
C ALA A 18 0.92 76.60 -0.61
N ARG A 19 0.20 77.04 -1.65
CA ARG A 19 -0.98 76.31 -2.16
C ARG A 19 -0.59 74.98 -2.81
N ALA A 20 0.49 74.94 -3.57
CA ALA A 20 0.98 73.72 -4.20
C ALA A 20 1.47 72.71 -3.15
N GLU A 21 2.17 73.16 -2.12
CA GLU A 21 2.60 72.34 -0.98
C GLU A 21 1.40 71.78 -0.21
N ALA A 22 0.43 72.62 0.18
CA ALA A 22 -0.80 72.15 0.84
C ALA A 22 -1.62 71.18 -0.02
N GLN A 23 -1.62 71.37 -1.35
CA GLN A 23 -2.29 70.45 -2.27
C GLN A 23 -1.52 69.12 -2.40
N ALA A 24 -0.19 69.15 -2.38
CA ALA A 24 0.65 67.97 -2.37
C ALA A 24 0.47 67.17 -1.08
N GLU A 25 0.45 67.83 0.09
CA GLU A 25 0.17 67.19 1.38
C GLU A 25 -1.21 66.53 1.43
N ARG A 26 -2.25 67.22 0.93
CA ARG A 26 -3.60 66.63 0.84
C ARG A 26 -3.63 65.42 -0.08
N ARG A 27 -2.94 65.46 -1.22
CA ARG A 27 -2.82 64.32 -2.14
C ARG A 27 -2.07 63.16 -1.48
N ALA A 28 -0.98 63.43 -0.77
CA ALA A 28 -0.23 62.41 -0.04
C ALA A 28 -1.10 61.75 1.05
N ALA A 29 -1.83 62.54 1.84
CA ALA A 29 -2.76 62.04 2.84
C ALA A 29 -3.91 61.22 2.22
N GLN A 30 -4.43 61.64 1.06
CA GLN A 30 -5.45 60.88 0.32
C GLN A 30 -4.92 59.55 -0.22
N LEU A 31 -3.70 59.54 -0.76
CA LEU A 31 -3.06 58.31 -1.24
C LEU A 31 -2.78 57.34 -0.10
N GLU A 32 -2.31 57.84 1.04
CA GLU A 32 -2.08 57.01 2.22
C GLU A 32 -3.38 56.45 2.81
N ALA A 33 -4.44 57.28 2.90
CA ALA A 33 -5.76 56.81 3.32
C ALA A 33 -6.32 55.75 2.35
N ALA A 34 -6.12 55.92 1.03
CA ALA A 34 -6.52 54.94 0.03
C ALA A 34 -5.73 53.63 0.14
N ARG A 35 -4.42 53.70 0.42
CA ARG A 35 -3.56 52.53 0.68
C ARG A 35 -4.06 51.75 1.90
N ILE A 36 -4.28 52.44 3.01
CA ILE A 36 -4.81 51.83 4.25
C ILE A 36 -6.19 51.21 4.01
N ALA A 37 -7.09 51.89 3.30
CA ALA A 37 -8.42 51.37 2.99
C ALA A 37 -8.35 50.11 2.12
N ARG A 38 -7.42 50.05 1.15
CA ARG A 38 -7.19 48.85 0.33
C ARG A 38 -6.64 47.70 1.16
N GLU A 39 -5.63 47.95 2.01
CA GLU A 39 -5.07 46.94 2.90
C GLU A 39 -6.13 46.38 3.86
N GLN A 40 -6.99 47.24 4.42
CA GLN A 40 -8.11 46.82 5.26
C GLN A 40 -9.15 45.99 4.49
N ALA A 41 -9.42 46.32 3.23
CA ALA A 41 -10.33 45.54 2.38
C ALA A 41 -9.74 44.16 2.05
N GLU A 42 -8.44 44.08 1.77
CA GLU A 42 -7.73 42.81 1.53
C GLU A 42 -7.71 41.93 2.80
N ILE A 43 -7.45 42.51 3.98
CA ILE A 43 -7.54 41.80 5.26
C ILE A 43 -8.96 41.26 5.51
N ARG A 44 -10.00 42.08 5.28
CA ARG A 44 -11.38 41.63 5.46
C ARG A 44 -11.75 40.49 4.53
N ALA A 45 -11.35 40.54 3.26
CA ALA A 45 -11.59 39.46 2.30
C ALA A 45 -10.90 38.15 2.72
N LEU A 46 -9.69 38.24 3.29
CA LEU A 46 -8.99 37.07 3.84
C LEU A 46 -9.70 36.51 5.09
N GLN A 47 -10.20 37.37 5.97
CA GLN A 47 -10.98 36.98 7.14
C GLN A 47 -12.28 36.27 6.76
N GLU A 48 -13.04 36.84 5.82
CA GLU A 48 -14.25 36.21 5.27
C GLU A 48 -13.93 34.82 4.68
N HIS A 49 -12.83 34.69 3.93
CA HIS A 49 -12.37 33.41 3.40
C HIS A 49 -12.05 32.39 4.51
N VAL A 50 -11.34 32.80 5.57
CA VAL A 50 -11.02 31.91 6.72
C VAL A 50 -12.29 31.49 7.45
N ALA A 51 -13.23 32.42 7.67
CA ALA A 51 -14.50 32.14 8.32
C ALA A 51 -15.31 31.09 7.54
N GLU A 52 -15.48 31.31 6.23
CA GLU A 52 -16.31 30.47 5.37
C GLU A 52 -15.67 29.12 5.04
N GLN A 53 -14.37 29.08 4.74
CA GLN A 53 -13.72 27.88 4.21
C GLN A 53 -13.11 27.00 5.29
N LEU A 54 -12.77 27.55 6.46
CA LEU A 54 -12.07 26.80 7.52
C LEU A 54 -12.92 26.62 8.77
N ASN A 55 -13.45 27.73 9.30
CA ASN A 55 -14.06 27.72 10.63
C ASN A 55 -15.51 27.21 10.61
N ALA A 56 -16.34 27.65 9.66
CA ALA A 56 -17.71 27.17 9.56
C ALA A 56 -17.82 25.65 9.29
N PRO A 57 -17.03 25.05 8.37
CA PRO A 57 -17.05 23.60 8.14
C PRO A 57 -16.59 22.79 9.36
N PHE A 58 -15.61 23.31 10.12
CA PHE A 58 -15.16 22.67 11.35
C PHE A 58 -16.28 22.60 12.40
N LEU A 59 -16.93 23.72 12.67
CA LEU A 59 -18.00 23.79 13.68
C LEU A 59 -19.19 22.90 13.30
N ALA A 60 -19.59 22.92 12.01
CA ALA A 60 -20.65 22.06 11.50
C ALA A 60 -20.28 20.57 11.61
N ALA A 61 -19.03 20.21 11.31
CA ALA A 61 -18.55 18.84 11.39
C ALA A 61 -18.54 18.30 12.83
N VAL A 62 -18.06 19.10 13.80
CA VAL A 62 -18.03 18.70 15.22
C VAL A 62 -19.45 18.45 15.73
N ALA A 63 -20.40 19.34 15.42
CA ALA A 63 -21.81 19.13 15.77
C ALA A 63 -22.35 17.82 15.18
N ALA A 64 -22.14 17.61 13.87
CA ALA A 64 -22.62 16.43 13.16
C ALA A 64 -22.01 15.11 13.68
N TRP A 65 -20.76 15.10 14.17
CA TRP A 65 -20.15 13.89 14.72
C TRP A 65 -20.75 13.46 16.06
N THR A 66 -21.28 14.41 16.82
CA THR A 66 -21.91 14.15 18.13
C THR A 66 -23.41 13.87 18.04
N GLU A 67 -24.04 14.10 16.89
CA GLU A 67 -25.46 13.80 16.71
C GLU A 67 -25.73 12.30 16.89
N SER A 68 -26.67 11.99 17.79
CA SER A 68 -27.08 10.62 18.08
C SER A 68 -27.58 9.93 16.79
N GLY A 69 -26.91 8.84 16.42
CA GLY A 69 -27.26 8.03 15.24
C GLY A 69 -26.44 8.31 13.98
N ALA A 70 -25.61 9.36 13.95
CA ALA A 70 -24.72 9.60 12.81
C ALA A 70 -23.73 8.45 12.59
N TRP A 71 -23.36 7.77 13.69
CA TRP A 71 -22.43 6.65 13.69
C TRP A 71 -22.90 5.61 14.73
N PRO A 72 -23.79 4.67 14.33
CA PRO A 72 -24.41 3.73 15.27
C PRO A 72 -23.38 2.77 15.90
N ASP A 73 -22.35 2.38 15.16
CA ASP A 73 -21.37 1.36 15.57
C ASP A 73 -20.05 1.96 16.12
N LEU A 74 -20.12 3.18 16.66
CA LEU A 74 -18.94 3.83 17.25
C LEU A 74 -18.45 3.10 18.51
N PRO A 75 -17.13 2.84 18.63
CA PRO A 75 -16.54 2.40 19.90
C PRO A 75 -16.80 3.42 21.01
N ALA A 76 -17.05 2.94 22.23
CA ALA A 76 -17.31 3.79 23.39
C ALA A 76 -16.18 4.82 23.61
N GLU A 77 -14.92 4.39 23.48
CA GLU A 77 -13.74 5.26 23.60
C GLU A 77 -13.73 6.40 22.58
N VAL A 78 -14.13 6.13 21.33
CA VAL A 78 -14.18 7.16 20.27
C VAL A 78 -15.34 8.13 20.54
N ARG A 79 -16.47 7.63 21.02
CA ARG A 79 -17.62 8.45 21.40
C ARG A 79 -17.24 9.40 22.54
N GLU A 80 -16.60 8.90 23.58
CA GLU A 80 -16.12 9.71 24.70
C GLU A 80 -15.15 10.80 24.23
N GLN A 81 -14.21 10.47 23.34
CA GLN A 81 -13.29 11.45 22.76
C GLN A 81 -14.02 12.53 21.96
N LEU A 82 -15.02 12.17 21.15
CA LEU A 82 -15.84 13.15 20.42
C LEU A 82 -16.63 14.07 21.35
N ASP A 83 -17.22 13.53 22.42
CA ASP A 83 -17.95 14.31 23.41
C ASP A 83 -17.03 15.29 24.14
N GLN A 84 -15.81 14.85 24.48
CA GLN A 84 -14.77 15.72 25.06
C GLN A 84 -14.34 16.83 24.09
N ILE A 85 -14.13 16.50 22.80
CA ILE A 85 -13.80 17.47 21.76
C ILE A 85 -14.92 18.50 21.60
N ALA A 86 -16.18 18.06 21.52
CA ALA A 86 -17.32 18.96 21.39
C ALA A 86 -17.49 19.86 22.61
N ALA A 87 -17.30 19.34 23.83
CA ALA A 87 -17.34 20.13 25.05
C ALA A 87 -16.23 21.21 25.07
N GLN A 88 -15.02 20.88 24.62
CA GLN A 88 -13.91 21.84 24.50
C GLN A 88 -14.24 22.93 23.47
N VAL A 89 -14.74 22.55 22.29
CA VAL A 89 -15.17 23.50 21.25
C VAL A 89 -16.26 24.42 21.79
N GLN A 90 -17.29 23.88 22.43
CA GLN A 90 -18.37 24.68 23.02
C GLN A 90 -17.86 25.65 24.08
N THR A 91 -16.92 25.22 24.93
CA THR A 91 -16.30 26.07 25.94
C THR A 91 -15.61 27.28 25.31
N VAL A 92 -14.86 27.08 24.22
CA VAL A 92 -14.20 28.17 23.51
C VAL A 92 -15.18 29.04 22.74
N MET A 93 -16.21 28.46 22.14
CA MET A 93 -17.26 29.20 21.44
C MET A 93 -18.12 30.05 22.38
N ASN A 94 -18.21 29.69 23.67
CA ASN A 94 -18.85 30.50 24.71
C ASN A 94 -17.91 31.54 25.34
N GLY A 95 -16.61 31.49 25.04
CA GLY A 95 -15.59 32.37 25.60
C GLY A 95 -15.29 33.59 24.72
N PRO A 96 -14.46 34.53 25.20
CA PRO A 96 -14.10 35.74 24.47
C PRO A 96 -13.31 35.49 23.17
N GLY A 97 -12.76 34.29 22.97
CA GLY A 97 -12.06 33.91 21.74
C GLY A 97 -12.97 33.50 20.58
N SER A 98 -14.28 33.34 20.81
CA SER A 98 -15.22 32.86 19.79
C SER A 98 -15.42 33.83 18.64
N ALA A 99 -15.48 35.13 18.94
CA ALA A 99 -15.67 36.17 17.93
C ALA A 99 -14.57 36.13 16.86
N ALA A 100 -13.31 35.95 17.26
CA ALA A 100 -12.18 35.88 16.34
C ALA A 100 -12.17 34.61 15.47
N ILE A 101 -12.73 33.50 15.96
CA ILE A 101 -12.91 32.28 15.17
C ILE A 101 -14.08 32.48 14.18
N VAL A 102 -15.22 32.98 14.64
CA VAL A 102 -16.40 33.19 13.78
C VAL A 102 -16.14 34.24 12.70
N SER A 103 -15.40 35.31 13.01
CA SER A 103 -15.05 36.35 12.04
C SER A 103 -13.93 35.94 11.09
N GLY A 104 -13.25 34.81 11.34
CA GLY A 104 -12.10 34.36 10.55
C GLY A 104 -10.81 35.15 10.82
N GLU A 105 -10.78 36.02 11.84
CA GLU A 105 -9.56 36.64 12.35
C GLU A 105 -8.52 35.61 12.82
N ARG A 106 -8.97 34.43 13.27
CA ARG A 106 -8.11 33.33 13.71
C ARG A 106 -8.64 32.00 13.22
N ALA A 107 -7.78 31.17 12.65
CA ALA A 107 -8.13 29.78 12.33
C ALA A 107 -8.38 28.97 13.61
N TRP A 108 -9.36 28.07 13.59
CA TRP A 108 -9.70 27.24 14.76
C TRP A 108 -8.50 26.46 15.29
N ALA A 109 -7.61 25.97 14.42
CA ALA A 109 -6.44 25.19 14.81
C ALA A 109 -5.40 26.01 15.60
N ASP A 110 -5.40 27.34 15.44
CA ASP A 110 -4.55 28.24 16.21
C ASP A 110 -5.24 28.69 17.49
N ALA A 111 -6.56 28.77 17.50
CA ALA A 111 -7.36 29.13 18.66
C ALA A 111 -7.53 27.99 19.67
N LEU A 112 -7.39 26.74 19.21
CA LEU A 112 -7.49 25.52 20.01
C LEU A 112 -6.20 24.69 19.93
N PRO A 113 -5.13 25.08 20.65
CA PRO A 113 -3.89 24.30 20.70
C PRO A 113 -4.15 22.88 21.20
N GLY A 114 -3.58 21.88 20.54
CA GLY A 114 -3.79 20.46 20.90
C GLY A 114 -5.01 19.81 20.26
N MET A 115 -5.95 20.58 19.70
CA MET A 115 -7.16 20.04 19.07
C MET A 115 -6.85 19.20 17.84
N VAL A 116 -5.83 19.59 17.06
CA VAL A 116 -5.39 18.81 15.89
C VAL A 116 -4.88 17.43 16.32
N GLU A 117 -4.09 17.37 17.39
CA GLU A 117 -3.55 16.12 17.94
C GLU A 117 -4.65 15.23 18.51
N GLN A 118 -5.63 15.81 19.22
CA GLN A 118 -6.80 15.09 19.72
C GLN A 118 -7.65 14.53 18.57
N LEU A 119 -7.93 15.34 17.55
CA LEU A 119 -8.66 14.90 16.37
C LEU A 119 -7.92 13.79 15.61
N LEU A 120 -6.60 13.90 15.44
CA LEU A 120 -5.78 12.83 14.85
C LEU A 120 -5.91 11.53 15.64
N SER A 121 -5.76 11.59 16.96
CA SER A 121 -5.91 10.44 17.86
C SER A 121 -7.31 9.82 17.76
N CYS A 122 -8.36 10.65 17.78
CA CYS A 122 -9.74 10.22 17.64
C CYS A 122 -9.99 9.54 16.29
N GLY A 123 -9.49 10.13 15.20
CA GLY A 123 -9.60 9.53 13.88
C GLY A 123 -8.82 8.21 13.79
N GLU A 124 -7.67 8.08 14.45
CA GLU A 124 -6.86 6.85 14.41
C GLU A 124 -7.58 5.71 15.13
N ALA A 125 -8.18 5.99 16.29
CA ALA A 125 -9.04 5.06 17.02
C ALA A 125 -10.29 4.68 16.20
N ALA A 126 -10.86 5.61 15.44
CA ALA A 126 -12.00 5.36 14.55
C ALA A 126 -11.62 4.56 13.29
N LYS A 127 -10.38 4.63 12.80
CA LYS A 127 -9.97 4.14 11.46
C LYS A 127 -10.37 2.70 11.14
N ALA A 128 -10.37 1.80 12.13
CA ALA A 128 -10.70 0.39 11.90
C ALA A 128 -12.20 0.11 11.93
N LYS A 129 -12.96 0.77 12.81
CA LYS A 129 -14.38 0.46 13.10
C LYS A 129 -15.35 1.47 12.50
N ALA A 130 -14.95 2.73 12.38
CA ALA A 130 -15.66 3.83 11.75
C ALA A 130 -14.74 4.60 10.77
N PRO A 131 -14.23 3.94 9.71
CA PRO A 131 -13.28 4.57 8.77
C PRO A 131 -13.85 5.83 8.10
N GLY A 132 -15.17 5.91 7.85
CA GLY A 132 -15.82 7.10 7.34
C GLY A 132 -15.64 8.32 8.24
N LEU A 133 -15.73 8.14 9.56
CA LEU A 133 -15.47 9.20 10.53
C LEU A 133 -14.00 9.63 10.50
N SER A 134 -13.06 8.69 10.40
CA SER A 134 -11.64 9.04 10.27
C SER A 134 -11.36 9.84 8.98
N VAL A 135 -12.05 9.54 7.87
CA VAL A 135 -11.96 10.36 6.64
C VAL A 135 -12.54 11.75 6.89
N ALA A 136 -13.69 11.87 7.56
CA ALA A 136 -14.29 13.16 7.88
C ALA A 136 -13.37 14.03 8.77
N ILE A 137 -12.88 13.47 9.87
CA ILE A 137 -11.97 14.14 10.81
C ILE A 137 -10.70 14.62 10.10
N THR A 138 -10.04 13.73 9.36
CA THR A 138 -8.81 14.11 8.63
C THR A 138 -9.07 15.16 7.55
N GLY A 139 -10.27 15.18 6.95
CA GLY A 139 -10.68 16.22 6.00
C GLY A 139 -10.75 17.61 6.65
N VAL A 140 -11.34 17.69 7.84
CA VAL A 140 -11.41 18.93 8.63
C VAL A 140 -10.01 19.43 9.01
N ILE A 141 -9.12 18.53 9.45
CA ILE A 141 -7.74 18.89 9.78
C ILE A 141 -7.01 19.39 8.53
N LEU A 142 -7.15 18.72 7.39
CA LEU A 142 -6.46 19.08 6.15
C LEU A 142 -6.96 20.38 5.53
N ALA A 143 -8.23 20.75 5.74
CA ALA A 143 -8.73 22.07 5.36
C ALA A 143 -7.92 23.17 6.08
N SER A 144 -7.67 23.03 7.38
CA SER A 144 -6.90 24.00 8.16
C SER A 144 -5.37 23.85 7.99
N ARG A 145 -4.86 22.62 7.84
CA ARG A 145 -3.43 22.29 7.75
C ARG A 145 -3.16 21.36 6.56
N PRO A 146 -3.13 21.88 5.31
CA PRO A 146 -2.90 21.07 4.12
C PRO A 146 -1.54 20.34 4.11
N GLY A 147 -0.55 20.84 4.84
CA GLY A 147 0.78 20.24 4.99
C GLY A 147 0.87 19.07 5.99
N SER A 148 -0.24 18.67 6.63
CA SER A 148 -0.22 17.62 7.66
C SER A 148 0.01 16.22 7.07
N ARG A 149 1.26 15.75 7.13
CA ARG A 149 1.67 14.40 6.69
C ARG A 149 0.88 13.29 7.38
N ALA A 150 0.67 13.41 8.68
CA ALA A 150 -0.08 12.42 9.47
C ALA A 150 -1.54 12.33 9.01
N SER A 151 -2.20 13.47 8.81
CA SER A 151 -3.59 13.52 8.34
C SER A 151 -3.76 12.92 6.95
N TRP A 152 -2.86 13.20 6.00
CA TRP A 152 -2.91 12.59 4.67
C TRP A 152 -2.76 11.08 4.70
N ARG A 153 -1.77 10.57 5.45
CA ARG A 153 -1.56 9.13 5.60
C ARG A 153 -2.76 8.44 6.22
N GLN A 154 -3.30 9.01 7.29
CA GLN A 154 -4.46 8.46 7.99
C GLN A 154 -5.71 8.50 7.11
N ARG A 155 -5.95 9.60 6.39
CA ARG A 155 -7.03 9.73 5.41
C ARG A 155 -6.95 8.65 4.34
N ALA A 156 -5.75 8.41 3.80
CA ALA A 156 -5.53 7.41 2.78
C ALA A 156 -5.89 6.00 3.29
N LEU A 157 -5.38 5.61 4.47
CA LEU A 157 -5.68 4.31 5.07
C LEU A 157 -7.17 4.15 5.43
N ALA A 158 -7.80 5.20 5.96
CA ALA A 158 -9.22 5.18 6.27
C ALA A 158 -10.09 5.05 5.00
N ALA A 159 -9.74 5.76 3.92
CA ALA A 159 -10.42 5.66 2.63
C ALA A 159 -10.24 4.28 1.97
N GLU A 160 -9.08 3.64 2.14
CA GLU A 160 -8.91 2.25 1.71
C GLU A 160 -9.86 1.30 2.46
N ASN A 161 -10.06 1.52 3.76
CA ASN A 161 -10.97 0.73 4.60
C ASN A 161 -12.44 0.94 4.24
N THR A 162 -12.85 2.17 3.90
CA THR A 162 -14.20 2.42 3.35
C THR A 162 -14.38 1.87 1.94
N GLY A 163 -13.29 1.68 1.20
CA GLY A 163 -13.31 1.34 -0.22
C GLY A 163 -13.48 2.53 -1.15
N ASP A 164 -13.33 3.76 -0.64
CA ASP A 164 -13.26 4.98 -1.45
C ASP A 164 -11.86 5.09 -2.09
N LEU A 165 -11.69 4.35 -3.20
CA LEU A 165 -10.41 4.29 -3.93
C LEU A 165 -9.95 5.66 -4.45
N PRO A 166 -10.81 6.50 -5.06
CA PRO A 166 -10.41 7.83 -5.50
C PRO A 166 -9.85 8.69 -4.36
N THR A 167 -10.52 8.74 -3.21
CA THR A 167 -10.02 9.49 -2.05
C THR A 167 -8.71 8.90 -1.51
N ALA A 168 -8.57 7.57 -1.48
CA ALA A 168 -7.34 6.91 -1.03
C ALA A 168 -6.13 7.25 -1.94
N ILE A 169 -6.33 7.18 -3.27
CA ILE A 169 -5.30 7.50 -4.27
C ILE A 169 -4.87 8.96 -4.11
N HIS A 170 -5.83 9.89 -4.07
CA HIS A 170 -5.55 11.31 -3.93
C HIS A 170 -4.80 11.62 -2.62
N ALA A 171 -5.18 10.98 -1.51
CA ALA A 171 -4.54 11.19 -0.23
C ALA A 171 -3.09 10.66 -0.19
N HIS A 172 -2.83 9.49 -0.76
CA HIS A 172 -1.46 8.95 -0.88
C HIS A 172 -0.57 9.80 -1.80
N GLN A 173 -1.10 10.28 -2.93
CA GLN A 173 -0.39 11.20 -3.81
C GLN A 173 -0.06 12.52 -3.10
N SER A 174 -1.01 13.08 -2.36
CA SER A 174 -0.79 14.30 -1.57
C SER A 174 0.27 14.09 -0.48
N TYR A 175 0.28 12.92 0.18
CA TYR A 175 1.34 12.53 1.11
C TYR A 175 2.72 12.45 0.45
N LEU A 176 2.80 11.84 -0.74
CA LEU A 176 4.05 11.73 -1.51
C LEU A 176 4.57 13.11 -1.94
N ASN A 177 3.68 14.00 -2.37
CA ASN A 177 4.02 15.36 -2.77
C ASN A 177 4.64 16.17 -1.62
N ILE A 178 4.25 15.90 -0.37
CA ILE A 178 4.80 16.59 0.82
C ILE A 178 6.10 15.93 1.32
N THR A 179 6.23 14.60 1.20
CA THR A 179 7.36 13.87 1.78
C THR A 179 8.53 13.63 0.84
N HIS A 180 8.28 13.67 -0.48
CA HIS A 180 9.27 13.36 -1.52
C HIS A 180 10.03 12.05 -1.31
N ASN A 181 9.43 11.08 -0.59
CA ASN A 181 10.11 9.86 -0.16
C ASN A 181 9.17 8.64 -0.22
N ASN A 182 9.63 7.55 -0.84
CA ASN A 182 8.90 6.30 -0.99
C ASN A 182 9.30 5.19 0.01
N ARG A 183 9.93 5.49 1.15
CA ARG A 183 10.35 4.50 2.17
C ARG A 183 9.25 3.57 2.68
N LEU A 184 7.97 3.91 2.47
CA LEU A 184 6.81 3.12 2.89
C LEU A 184 6.11 2.40 1.72
N GLY A 185 6.69 2.40 0.52
CA GLY A 185 6.11 1.75 -0.66
C GLY A 185 4.78 2.37 -1.13
N VAL A 186 4.64 3.69 -0.97
CA VAL A 186 3.40 4.42 -1.27
C VAL A 186 3.18 4.54 -2.78
N ILE A 187 4.24 4.60 -3.60
CA ILE A 187 4.12 4.66 -5.05
C ILE A 187 3.47 3.38 -5.58
N GLU A 188 3.97 2.22 -5.16
CA GLU A 188 3.46 0.89 -5.51
C GLU A 188 2.04 0.71 -4.97
N ARG A 189 1.75 1.26 -3.78
CA ARG A 189 0.40 1.28 -3.22
C ARG A 189 -0.56 2.08 -4.10
N VAL A 190 -0.17 3.28 -4.54
CA VAL A 190 -0.98 4.13 -5.45
C VAL A 190 -1.24 3.40 -6.76
N GLN A 191 -0.20 2.85 -7.40
CA GLN A 191 -0.35 2.08 -8.64
C GLN A 191 -1.35 0.93 -8.46
N ALA A 192 -1.22 0.14 -7.39
CA ALA A 192 -2.12 -0.96 -7.10
C ALA A 192 -3.58 -0.51 -6.85
N LEU A 193 -3.78 0.65 -6.21
CA LEU A 193 -5.11 1.23 -6.00
C LEU A 193 -5.70 1.77 -7.29
N THR A 194 -4.91 2.45 -8.14
CA THR A 194 -5.35 2.95 -9.45
C THR A 194 -5.80 1.81 -10.35
N GLU A 195 -5.00 0.76 -10.48
CA GLU A 195 -5.42 -0.41 -11.27
C GLU A 195 -6.70 -1.05 -10.70
N ARG A 196 -6.88 -1.03 -9.38
CA ARG A 196 -8.07 -1.56 -8.74
C ARG A 196 -9.28 -0.70 -9.06
N ASP A 197 -9.15 0.62 -9.06
CA ASP A 197 -10.22 1.54 -9.43
C ASP A 197 -10.59 1.39 -10.91
N ASP A 198 -9.60 1.27 -11.80
CA ASP A 198 -9.84 1.00 -13.22
C ASP A 198 -10.64 -0.29 -13.44
N ARG A 199 -10.29 -1.36 -12.72
CA ARG A 199 -11.04 -2.64 -12.76
C ARG A 199 -12.47 -2.46 -12.23
N ARG A 200 -12.65 -1.70 -11.15
CA ARG A 200 -13.96 -1.38 -10.56
C ARG A 200 -14.84 -0.67 -11.59
N LEU A 201 -14.30 0.38 -12.21
CA LEU A 201 -15.00 1.18 -13.21
C LEU A 201 -15.38 0.35 -14.45
N ARG A 202 -14.44 -0.46 -14.97
CA ARG A 202 -14.73 -1.33 -16.13
C ARG A 202 -15.86 -2.32 -15.86
N LEU A 203 -15.84 -2.98 -14.69
CA LEU A 203 -16.91 -3.91 -14.33
C LEU A 203 -18.26 -3.19 -14.11
N ALA A 204 -18.25 -2.02 -13.48
CA ALA A 204 -19.46 -1.21 -13.32
C ALA A 204 -20.06 -0.78 -14.67
N ILE A 205 -19.21 -0.37 -15.62
CA ILE A 205 -19.62 -0.02 -16.98
C ILE A 205 -20.23 -1.24 -17.69
N ALA A 206 -19.58 -2.40 -17.63
CA ALA A 206 -20.09 -3.63 -18.23
C ALA A 206 -21.48 -3.99 -17.67
N LEU A 207 -21.64 -3.95 -16.33
CA LEU A 207 -22.92 -4.21 -15.67
C LEU A 207 -24.00 -3.22 -16.09
N ARG A 208 -23.71 -1.92 -16.11
CA ARG A 208 -24.66 -0.89 -16.60
C ARG A 208 -25.08 -1.14 -18.05
N THR A 209 -24.13 -1.47 -18.92
CA THR A 209 -24.40 -1.74 -20.33
C THR A 209 -25.31 -2.95 -20.48
N ALA A 210 -25.04 -4.05 -19.77
CA ALA A 210 -25.87 -5.23 -19.75
C ALA A 210 -27.28 -4.96 -19.17
N THR A 211 -27.40 -4.17 -18.10
CA THR A 211 -28.69 -3.74 -17.55
C THR A 211 -29.48 -2.92 -18.58
N LYS A 212 -28.86 -1.96 -19.26
CA LYS A 212 -29.51 -1.16 -20.32
C LYS A 212 -29.94 -2.00 -21.52
N ALA A 213 -29.13 -2.99 -21.90
CA ALA A 213 -29.43 -3.94 -22.96
C ALA A 213 -30.49 -5.00 -22.57
N ARG A 214 -31.00 -4.94 -21.34
CA ARG A 214 -31.94 -5.93 -20.78
C ARG A 214 -31.40 -7.37 -20.91
N ALA A 215 -30.11 -7.53 -20.68
CA ALA A 215 -29.49 -8.84 -20.56
C ALA A 215 -30.13 -9.62 -19.39
N PRO A 216 -30.16 -10.95 -19.44
CA PRO A 216 -30.62 -11.79 -18.33
C PRO A 216 -29.56 -11.80 -17.21
N LEU A 217 -29.30 -10.64 -16.60
CA LEU A 217 -28.40 -10.52 -15.46
C LEU A 217 -29.03 -11.17 -14.23
N PRO A 218 -28.29 -11.99 -13.47
CA PRO A 218 -28.75 -12.49 -12.19
C PRO A 218 -28.90 -11.34 -11.18
N ALA A 219 -29.66 -11.54 -10.09
CA ALA A 219 -29.91 -10.52 -9.09
C ALA A 219 -28.62 -9.97 -8.44
N GLU A 220 -27.61 -10.84 -8.33
CA GLU A 220 -26.25 -10.51 -7.88
C GLU A 220 -25.61 -9.41 -8.73
N GLY A 221 -25.98 -9.28 -10.00
CA GLY A 221 -25.47 -8.25 -10.90
C GLY A 221 -25.90 -6.84 -10.48
N ALA A 222 -27.16 -6.68 -10.05
CA ALA A 222 -27.66 -5.40 -9.56
C ALA A 222 -27.00 -5.01 -8.22
N LEU A 223 -26.86 -5.98 -7.30
CA LEU A 223 -26.18 -5.77 -6.03
C LEU A 223 -24.70 -5.40 -6.24
N ALA A 224 -24.00 -6.13 -7.10
CA ALA A 224 -22.61 -5.84 -7.42
C ALA A 224 -22.47 -4.46 -8.07
N LEU A 225 -23.37 -4.07 -8.97
CA LEU A 225 -23.36 -2.73 -9.57
C LEU A 225 -23.52 -1.64 -8.51
N GLN A 226 -24.51 -1.76 -7.62
CA GLN A 226 -24.73 -0.81 -6.54
C GLN A 226 -23.47 -0.66 -5.66
N MET A 227 -22.84 -1.77 -5.30
CA MET A 227 -21.61 -1.77 -4.51
C MET A 227 -20.40 -1.20 -5.26
N LEU A 228 -20.30 -1.43 -6.57
CA LEU A 228 -19.23 -0.86 -7.39
C LEU A 228 -19.38 0.66 -7.54
N GLU A 229 -20.60 1.19 -7.47
CA GLU A 229 -20.88 2.63 -7.62
C GLU A 229 -20.67 3.43 -6.34
N GLN A 230 -20.59 2.76 -5.19
CA GLN A 230 -20.47 3.38 -3.88
C GLN A 230 -19.18 2.97 -3.18
N PRO A 231 -18.66 3.76 -2.23
CA PRO A 231 -17.56 3.32 -1.36
C PRO A 231 -17.94 2.04 -0.63
N THR A 232 -17.36 0.92 -1.07
CA THR A 232 -17.64 -0.41 -0.50
C THR A 232 -16.35 -1.07 -0.06
N PRO A 233 -16.24 -1.52 1.21
CA PRO A 233 -15.06 -2.21 1.71
C PRO A 233 -14.70 -3.39 0.81
N ARG A 234 -13.38 -3.58 0.59
CA ARG A 234 -12.87 -4.58 -0.37
C ARG A 234 -13.49 -5.97 -0.19
N ARG A 235 -13.51 -6.46 1.05
CA ARG A 235 -13.99 -7.81 1.35
C ARG A 235 -15.46 -8.00 0.95
N VAL A 236 -16.29 -6.98 1.18
CA VAL A 236 -17.72 -7.01 0.87
C VAL A 236 -17.92 -7.03 -0.65
N LEU A 237 -17.17 -6.18 -1.37
CA LEU A 237 -17.21 -6.14 -2.82
C LEU A 237 -16.67 -7.44 -3.45
N ASP A 238 -15.57 -7.98 -2.92
CA ASP A 238 -14.97 -9.24 -3.39
C ASP A 238 -15.96 -10.42 -3.25
N ASP A 239 -16.71 -10.47 -2.14
CA ASP A 239 -17.77 -11.47 -1.93
C ASP A 239 -18.95 -11.30 -2.91
N ALA A 240 -19.42 -10.07 -3.12
CA ALA A 240 -20.50 -9.78 -4.07
C ALA A 240 -20.11 -10.15 -5.51
N VAL A 241 -18.89 -9.80 -5.95
CA VAL A 241 -18.40 -10.17 -7.28
C VAL A 241 -18.16 -11.68 -7.39
N ALA A 242 -17.77 -12.35 -6.29
CA ALA A 242 -17.67 -13.81 -6.28
C ALA A 242 -19.03 -14.49 -6.47
N LYS A 243 -20.08 -14.01 -5.80
CA LYS A 243 -21.47 -14.49 -5.96
C LYS A 243 -21.98 -14.23 -7.37
N LEU A 244 -21.73 -13.04 -7.93
CA LEU A 244 -22.03 -12.72 -9.33
C LEU A 244 -21.37 -13.72 -10.29
N ALA A 245 -20.08 -14.02 -10.12
CA ALA A 245 -19.39 -14.95 -11.01
C ALA A 245 -19.96 -16.38 -10.94
N VAL A 246 -20.40 -16.82 -9.75
CA VAL A 246 -21.07 -18.12 -9.58
C VAL A 246 -22.43 -18.11 -10.29
N ALA A 247 -23.22 -17.04 -10.12
CA ALA A 247 -24.52 -16.91 -10.77
C ALA A 247 -24.39 -16.85 -12.31
N LEU A 248 -23.40 -16.14 -12.84
CA LEU A 248 -23.11 -16.12 -14.28
C LEU A 248 -22.72 -17.50 -14.80
N ALA A 249 -21.94 -18.28 -14.04
CA ALA A 249 -21.55 -19.64 -14.44
C ALA A 249 -22.73 -20.63 -14.50
N ALA A 250 -23.87 -20.30 -13.89
CA ALA A 250 -25.09 -21.11 -13.95
C ALA A 250 -25.97 -20.79 -15.18
N LEU A 251 -25.67 -19.72 -15.93
CA LEU A 251 -26.43 -19.36 -17.13
C LEU A 251 -26.13 -20.32 -18.30
N PRO A 252 -27.10 -20.54 -19.20
CA PRO A 252 -26.87 -21.29 -20.43
C PRO A 252 -25.78 -20.65 -21.29
N VAL A 253 -24.95 -21.47 -21.96
CA VAL A 253 -23.86 -21.00 -22.84
C VAL A 253 -24.36 -20.02 -23.91
N ALA A 254 -25.57 -20.21 -24.43
CA ALA A 254 -26.19 -19.32 -25.41
C ALA A 254 -26.42 -17.89 -24.85
N GLU A 255 -26.74 -17.76 -23.56
CA GLU A 255 -26.88 -16.45 -22.91
C GLU A 255 -25.52 -15.82 -22.64
N LEU A 256 -24.55 -16.62 -22.19
CA LEU A 256 -23.17 -16.19 -21.99
C LEU A 256 -22.46 -15.78 -23.27
N ALA A 257 -22.92 -16.23 -24.44
CA ALA A 257 -22.38 -15.82 -25.73
C ALA A 257 -22.76 -14.39 -26.15
N ARG A 258 -23.70 -13.75 -25.43
CA ARG A 258 -24.09 -12.36 -25.74
C ARG A 258 -22.96 -11.40 -25.35
N PRO A 259 -22.58 -10.43 -26.21
CA PRO A 259 -21.44 -9.54 -25.94
C PRO A 259 -21.55 -8.76 -24.63
N ASP A 260 -22.76 -8.34 -24.26
CA ASP A 260 -23.06 -7.61 -23.03
C ASP A 260 -22.80 -8.45 -21.77
N LEU A 261 -23.08 -9.76 -21.79
CA LEU A 261 -22.77 -10.66 -20.69
C LEU A 261 -21.33 -11.16 -20.70
N GLN A 262 -20.70 -11.30 -21.87
CA GLN A 262 -19.29 -11.64 -21.98
C GLN A 262 -18.40 -10.61 -21.27
N ASP A 263 -18.64 -9.33 -21.49
CA ASP A 263 -17.87 -8.26 -20.82
C ASP A 263 -18.01 -8.32 -19.29
N VAL A 264 -19.22 -8.61 -18.79
CA VAL A 264 -19.47 -8.78 -17.35
C VAL A 264 -18.74 -10.01 -16.82
N LEU A 265 -18.82 -11.15 -17.52
CA LEU A 265 -18.12 -12.38 -17.14
C LEU A 265 -16.60 -12.17 -17.12
N HIS A 266 -16.03 -11.58 -18.17
CA HIS A 266 -14.61 -11.26 -18.24
C HIS A 266 -14.18 -10.32 -17.12
N GLY A 267 -14.97 -9.28 -16.84
CA GLY A 267 -14.74 -8.36 -15.73
C GLY A 267 -14.76 -9.05 -14.37
N ALA A 268 -15.78 -9.88 -14.11
CA ALA A 268 -15.93 -10.61 -12.85
C ALA A 268 -14.83 -11.66 -12.65
N VAL A 269 -14.47 -12.43 -13.69
CA VAL A 269 -13.37 -13.41 -13.64
C VAL A 269 -12.04 -12.70 -13.40
N ARG A 270 -11.77 -11.60 -14.11
CA ARG A 270 -10.54 -10.80 -13.92
C ARG A 270 -10.47 -10.23 -12.51
N TRP A 271 -11.57 -9.70 -11.98
CA TRP A 271 -11.67 -9.24 -10.60
C TRP A 271 -11.31 -10.36 -9.62
N ARG A 272 -11.93 -11.55 -9.77
CA ARG A 272 -11.67 -12.70 -8.90
C ARG A 272 -10.23 -13.21 -9.00
N ARG A 273 -9.65 -13.24 -10.20
CA ARG A 273 -8.25 -13.63 -10.39
C ARG A 273 -7.35 -12.70 -9.59
N HIS A 274 -7.53 -11.39 -9.68
CA HIS A 274 -6.74 -10.43 -8.90
C HIS A 274 -7.04 -10.45 -7.39
N ALA A 275 -8.29 -10.70 -6.99
CA ALA A 275 -8.65 -10.84 -5.58
C ALA A 275 -8.01 -12.10 -4.95
N ARG A 276 -7.88 -13.19 -5.72
CA ARG A 276 -7.21 -14.44 -5.32
C ARG A 276 -5.69 -14.33 -5.37
N LEU A 277 -5.13 -13.52 -6.26
CA LEU A 277 -3.69 -13.26 -6.36
C LEU A 277 -3.14 -12.35 -5.24
N LYS A 278 -4.00 -11.78 -4.38
CA LYS A 278 -3.57 -11.09 -3.14
C LYS A 278 -4.19 -11.79 -1.93
N PRO A 279 -3.43 -12.67 -1.27
CA PRO A 279 -3.85 -13.38 -0.07
C PRO A 279 -4.40 -12.42 0.98
N ALA A 280 -5.44 -12.86 1.69
CA ALA A 280 -5.91 -12.13 2.86
C ALA A 280 -4.72 -12.02 3.83
N PRO A 281 -4.46 -10.84 4.42
CA PRO A 281 -3.35 -10.71 5.34
C PRO A 281 -3.51 -11.71 6.49
N LEU A 282 -2.38 -12.27 6.94
CA LEU A 282 -2.35 -13.18 8.10
C LEU A 282 -3.10 -12.53 9.28
N THR A 283 -4.13 -13.19 9.79
CA THR A 283 -4.77 -12.83 11.06
C THR A 283 -3.83 -13.19 12.21
N GLU A 284 -4.02 -12.59 13.39
CA GLU A 284 -3.22 -12.97 14.57
C GLU A 284 -3.35 -14.46 14.90
N ASP A 285 -4.54 -15.04 14.74
CA ASP A 285 -4.77 -16.45 14.99
C ASP A 285 -4.00 -17.35 14.01
N ASN A 286 -4.07 -17.06 12.69
CA ASN A 286 -3.35 -17.84 11.69
C ASN A 286 -1.83 -17.62 11.76
N ALA A 287 -1.39 -16.47 12.26
CA ALA A 287 0.03 -16.19 12.48
C ALA A 287 0.62 -17.02 13.63
N ARG A 288 -0.19 -17.38 14.64
CA ARG A 288 0.24 -18.22 15.77
C ARG A 288 0.38 -19.69 15.40
N GLU A 289 -0.42 -20.17 14.45
CA GLU A 289 -0.38 -21.55 13.95
C GLU A 289 0.76 -21.79 12.95
N LEU A 290 1.34 -20.71 12.40
CA LEU A 290 2.41 -20.81 11.42
C LEU A 290 3.73 -21.20 12.08
N LEU A 291 4.22 -22.41 11.77
CA LEU A 291 5.53 -22.85 12.25
C LEU A 291 6.63 -22.07 11.54
N VAL A 292 7.51 -21.40 12.31
CA VAL A 292 8.71 -20.77 11.78
C VAL A 292 9.88 -21.73 12.01
N LEU A 293 10.43 -22.29 10.92
CA LEU A 293 11.59 -23.17 10.99
C LEU A 293 12.88 -22.36 10.97
N ARG A 294 13.72 -22.59 11.98
CA ARG A 294 15.06 -22.02 12.04
C ARG A 294 16.04 -22.85 11.22
N LEU A 295 17.23 -22.31 10.98
CA LEU A 295 18.30 -23.01 10.25
C LEU A 295 18.57 -24.42 10.80
N ASN A 296 18.59 -24.59 12.13
CA ASN A 296 18.83 -25.89 12.75
C ASN A 296 17.66 -26.88 12.52
N ASP A 297 16.44 -26.38 12.50
CA ASP A 297 15.25 -27.22 12.25
C ASP A 297 15.23 -27.67 10.77
N LEU A 298 15.62 -26.77 9.85
CA LEU A 298 15.82 -27.10 8.44
C LEU A 298 16.94 -28.14 8.26
N ARG A 299 18.07 -27.97 8.96
CA ARG A 299 19.19 -28.93 8.97
C ARG A 299 18.73 -30.31 9.42
N GLN A 300 17.98 -30.42 10.51
CA GLN A 300 17.43 -31.69 10.98
C GLN A 300 16.48 -32.31 9.97
N ARG A 301 15.63 -31.51 9.33
CA ARG A 301 14.65 -32.00 8.36
C ARG A 301 15.30 -32.57 7.10
N LEU A 302 16.41 -31.98 6.64
CA LEU A 302 17.12 -32.38 5.42
C LEU A 302 18.17 -33.46 5.65
N ALA A 303 18.45 -33.83 6.91
CA ALA A 303 19.50 -34.77 7.24
C ALA A 303 19.23 -36.16 6.62
N GLY A 304 20.19 -36.65 5.84
CA GLY A 304 20.11 -37.92 5.12
C GLY A 304 19.10 -37.96 3.98
N SER A 305 18.50 -36.82 3.59
CA SER A 305 17.49 -36.78 2.54
C SER A 305 18.11 -36.71 1.13
N LYS A 306 17.43 -37.33 0.16
CA LYS A 306 17.63 -37.09 -1.27
C LYS A 306 16.77 -35.91 -1.70
N VAL A 307 17.42 -34.83 -2.11
CA VAL A 307 16.77 -33.57 -2.47
C VAL A 307 16.79 -33.37 -3.98
N CYS A 308 15.63 -33.07 -4.57
CA CYS A 308 15.49 -32.72 -5.98
C CYS A 308 15.11 -31.25 -6.13
N LEU A 309 15.88 -30.50 -6.91
CA LEU A 309 15.55 -29.15 -7.34
C LEU A 309 15.00 -29.24 -8.76
N VAL A 310 13.76 -28.79 -8.95
CA VAL A 310 13.11 -28.78 -10.26
C VAL A 310 13.26 -27.40 -10.89
N THR A 311 13.70 -27.35 -12.15
CA THR A 311 13.87 -26.08 -12.89
C THR A 311 12.58 -25.25 -12.90
N PRO A 312 12.68 -23.91 -12.78
CA PRO A 312 11.52 -23.03 -13.00
C PRO A 312 11.06 -23.01 -14.47
N LEU A 313 11.89 -23.47 -15.42
CA LEU A 313 11.64 -23.41 -16.86
C LEU A 313 10.80 -24.61 -17.35
N ARG A 314 9.48 -24.49 -17.19
CA ARG A 314 8.48 -25.53 -17.48
C ARG A 314 8.58 -26.21 -18.83
N HIS A 315 8.92 -25.47 -19.89
CA HIS A 315 8.96 -26.01 -21.24
C HIS A 315 10.01 -27.11 -21.40
N ARG A 316 11.01 -27.17 -20.52
CA ARG A 316 12.03 -28.23 -20.49
C ARG A 316 11.57 -29.51 -19.80
N LEU A 317 10.41 -29.48 -19.15
CA LEU A 317 9.84 -30.63 -18.43
C LEU A 317 8.63 -31.23 -19.15
N LEU A 318 8.11 -30.56 -20.18
CA LEU A 318 7.00 -31.07 -21.00
C LEU A 318 7.46 -32.30 -21.78
N ASP A 319 6.62 -33.34 -21.81
CA ASP A 319 6.85 -34.60 -22.53
C ASP A 319 8.08 -35.42 -22.07
N ALA A 320 8.78 -34.99 -21.01
CA ALA A 320 9.95 -35.67 -20.49
C ALA A 320 9.60 -36.88 -19.59
N GLY A 321 8.35 -37.02 -19.17
CA GLY A 321 7.87 -38.15 -18.36
C GLY A 321 8.56 -38.26 -16.98
N LEU A 322 9.07 -37.16 -16.44
CA LEU A 322 9.90 -37.15 -15.22
C LEU A 322 9.09 -37.15 -13.92
N GLY A 323 7.76 -37.11 -14.00
CA GLY A 323 6.90 -36.83 -12.85
C GLY A 323 7.00 -37.86 -11.73
N GLU A 324 6.93 -39.16 -12.07
CA GLU A 324 7.09 -40.24 -11.09
C GLU A 324 8.47 -40.19 -10.44
N ARG A 325 9.52 -39.98 -11.24
CA ARG A 325 10.90 -39.88 -10.76
C ARG A 325 11.11 -38.69 -9.83
N VAL A 326 10.51 -37.54 -10.11
CA VAL A 326 10.59 -36.36 -9.22
C VAL A 326 9.91 -36.65 -7.89
N ASP A 327 8.76 -37.33 -7.91
CA ASP A 327 8.00 -37.63 -6.70
C ASP A 327 8.63 -38.76 -5.85
N GLU A 328 9.63 -39.50 -6.35
CA GLU A 328 10.42 -40.51 -5.59
C GLU A 328 11.44 -39.93 -4.60
N TYR A 329 11.83 -38.66 -4.73
CA TYR A 329 12.79 -38.04 -3.81
C TYR A 329 12.21 -37.90 -2.40
N ASP A 330 13.04 -37.64 -1.39
CA ASP A 330 12.55 -37.36 -0.03
C ASP A 330 12.06 -35.92 0.10
N VAL A 331 12.69 -35.00 -0.64
CA VAL A 331 12.36 -33.57 -0.65
C VAL A 331 12.37 -33.03 -2.08
N VAL A 332 11.23 -32.56 -2.54
CA VAL A 332 11.07 -31.90 -3.84
C VAL A 332 11.02 -30.38 -3.64
N VAL A 333 11.95 -29.69 -4.28
CA VAL A 333 12.11 -28.25 -4.23
C VAL A 333 11.68 -27.61 -5.54
N ARG A 334 10.86 -26.56 -5.45
CA ARG A 334 10.42 -25.75 -6.60
C ARG A 334 10.66 -24.27 -6.36
N PHE A 335 10.92 -23.55 -7.45
CA PHE A 335 11.10 -22.11 -7.48
C PHE A 335 9.82 -21.44 -7.98
N GLY A 336 9.52 -20.23 -7.51
CA GLY A 336 8.33 -19.49 -7.91
C GLY A 336 8.31 -19.15 -9.41
N PRO A 337 7.21 -18.57 -9.92
CA PRO A 337 5.84 -18.96 -9.69
C PRO A 337 5.47 -20.28 -10.41
N SER A 338 5.08 -21.26 -9.61
CA SER A 338 4.61 -22.56 -10.08
C SER A 338 3.08 -22.62 -10.14
N GLY A 339 2.39 -21.82 -10.97
CA GLY A 339 1.05 -22.19 -11.46
C GLY A 339 1.00 -23.65 -11.98
N ASN A 340 -0.17 -24.24 -12.28
CA ASN A 340 -0.35 -25.67 -12.66
C ASN A 340 0.94 -26.36 -13.18
N VAL A 341 1.62 -27.09 -12.30
CA VAL A 341 2.80 -27.88 -12.65
C VAL A 341 2.32 -28.95 -13.65
N PRO A 342 2.94 -29.09 -14.83
CA PRO A 342 2.60 -30.17 -15.76
C PRO A 342 2.67 -31.52 -15.04
N ALA A 343 1.77 -32.46 -15.34
CA ALA A 343 1.79 -33.79 -14.72
C ALA A 343 3.17 -34.46 -14.88
N ASP A 344 3.84 -34.21 -16.01
CA ASP A 344 5.16 -34.74 -16.36
C ASP A 344 6.31 -34.18 -15.52
N ALA A 345 6.06 -33.18 -14.67
CA ALA A 345 7.05 -32.54 -13.80
C ALA A 345 6.89 -32.90 -12.31
N GLY A 346 5.98 -33.83 -11.99
CA GLY A 346 5.71 -34.31 -10.63
C GLY A 346 4.65 -33.47 -9.93
N SER A 347 3.98 -34.08 -8.95
CA SER A 347 2.85 -33.46 -8.23
C SER A 347 3.25 -32.86 -6.89
N ARG A 348 4.40 -33.28 -6.33
CA ARG A 348 4.81 -32.90 -4.98
C ARG A 348 5.61 -31.60 -4.95
N THR A 349 5.47 -30.87 -3.84
CA THR A 349 6.29 -29.70 -3.48
C THR A 349 6.47 -29.71 -1.96
N ASP A 350 7.65 -30.11 -1.50
CA ASP A 350 7.96 -30.14 -0.07
C ASP A 350 8.55 -28.79 0.38
N LEU A 351 9.43 -28.20 -0.43
CA LEU A 351 10.01 -26.89 -0.20
C LEU A 351 9.74 -26.01 -1.42
N GLN A 352 9.15 -24.84 -1.18
CA GLN A 352 9.00 -23.83 -2.22
C GLN A 352 9.89 -22.62 -1.92
N VAL A 353 10.74 -22.27 -2.87
CA VAL A 353 11.55 -21.04 -2.85
C VAL A 353 10.80 -19.97 -3.64
N ILE A 354 10.54 -18.83 -3.03
CA ILE A 354 9.76 -17.76 -3.65
C ILE A 354 10.31 -16.39 -3.26
N GLN A 355 10.43 -15.49 -4.24
CA GLN A 355 10.76 -14.09 -3.97
C GLN A 355 9.61 -13.39 -3.26
N HIS A 356 9.92 -12.52 -2.29
CA HIS A 356 8.92 -11.80 -1.48
C HIS A 356 7.93 -10.96 -2.32
N ASP A 357 8.36 -10.54 -3.50
CA ASP A 357 7.60 -9.73 -4.46
C ASP A 357 6.98 -10.56 -5.60
N ALA A 358 7.18 -11.88 -5.63
CA ALA A 358 6.60 -12.79 -6.62
C ALA A 358 5.08 -12.65 -6.68
N ILE A 359 4.54 -12.39 -7.87
CA ILE A 359 3.12 -12.03 -8.08
C ILE A 359 2.20 -13.24 -7.85
N ASP A 360 2.69 -14.45 -8.09
CA ASP A 360 1.96 -15.71 -8.10
C ASP A 360 2.78 -16.85 -7.47
N GLY A 361 2.19 -18.04 -7.31
CA GLY A 361 2.82 -19.20 -6.66
C GLY A 361 2.57 -19.29 -5.15
N TRP A 362 2.08 -18.24 -4.52
CA TRP A 362 1.74 -18.20 -3.09
C TRP A 362 0.51 -19.04 -2.70
N ASP A 363 -0.24 -19.57 -3.65
CA ASP A 363 -1.40 -20.44 -3.45
C ASP A 363 -1.09 -21.92 -3.72
N VAL A 364 0.14 -22.23 -4.12
CA VAL A 364 0.64 -23.58 -4.34
C VAL A 364 0.82 -24.29 -3.01
N GLN A 365 0.37 -25.54 -2.95
CA GLN A 365 0.57 -26.36 -1.76
C GLN A 365 2.07 -26.66 -1.61
N ALA A 366 2.66 -26.24 -0.50
CA ALA A 366 4.02 -26.59 -0.11
C ALA A 366 4.01 -27.08 1.35
N TRP A 367 5.02 -27.84 1.77
CA TRP A 367 5.17 -28.10 3.21
C TRP A 367 5.87 -26.91 3.89
N LEU A 368 7.03 -26.50 3.36
CA LEU A 368 7.83 -25.36 3.79
C LEU A 368 7.95 -24.30 2.69
N ARG A 369 7.86 -23.02 3.07
CA ARG A 369 8.25 -21.91 2.19
C ARG A 369 9.52 -21.20 2.64
N LEU A 370 10.47 -21.10 1.74
CA LEU A 370 11.63 -20.23 1.85
C LEU A 370 11.35 -18.93 1.06
N ILE A 371 11.14 -17.83 1.78
CA ILE A 371 10.85 -16.54 1.16
C ILE A 371 12.15 -15.76 1.04
N LEU A 372 12.57 -15.47 -0.19
CA LEU A 372 13.77 -14.69 -0.48
C LEU A 372 13.45 -13.20 -0.49
N ALA A 373 14.29 -12.39 0.16
CA ALA A 373 14.17 -10.94 0.20
C ALA A 373 15.50 -10.30 0.61
N ASP A 374 15.86 -9.21 -0.06
CA ASP A 374 17.05 -8.44 0.31
C ASP A 374 16.85 -7.68 1.63
N ASP A 375 15.73 -6.97 1.77
CA ASP A 375 15.41 -6.24 2.99
C ASP A 375 14.62 -7.12 4.00
N PRO A 376 15.05 -7.16 5.27
CA PRO A 376 14.26 -7.60 6.41
C PRO A 376 12.75 -7.23 6.42
N ARG A 377 12.41 -6.03 5.98
CA ARG A 377 11.05 -5.46 5.98
C ARG A 377 10.23 -5.99 4.81
N ASP A 378 10.87 -6.21 3.68
CA ASP A 378 10.27 -6.77 2.49
C ASP A 378 9.89 -8.23 2.71
N TRP A 379 10.74 -8.98 3.42
CA TRP A 379 10.41 -10.32 3.90
C TRP A 379 9.13 -10.34 4.75
N VAL A 380 9.05 -9.46 5.76
CA VAL A 380 7.87 -9.36 6.65
C VAL A 380 6.63 -8.93 5.87
N THR A 381 6.80 -8.02 4.91
CA THR A 381 5.71 -7.52 4.06
C THR A 381 5.18 -8.62 3.15
N GLY A 382 6.07 -9.39 2.50
CA GLY A 382 5.72 -10.56 1.69
C GLY A 382 4.97 -11.59 2.52
N LEU A 383 5.50 -11.96 3.69
CA LEU A 383 4.82 -12.88 4.62
C LEU A 383 3.41 -12.39 4.98
N ARG A 384 3.28 -11.14 5.43
CA ARG A 384 1.99 -10.61 5.91
C ARG A 384 0.94 -10.44 4.82
N THR A 385 1.35 -10.11 3.60
CA THR A 385 0.42 -9.71 2.53
C THR A 385 0.19 -10.80 1.50
N ARG A 386 1.07 -11.82 1.46
CA ARG A 386 1.06 -12.85 0.42
C ARG A 386 1.07 -14.27 0.94
N LEU A 387 1.21 -14.52 2.23
CA LEU A 387 1.06 -15.89 2.71
C LEU A 387 -0.42 -16.32 2.67
N VAL A 388 -0.72 -17.48 2.08
CA VAL A 388 -2.08 -18.03 2.04
C VAL A 388 -2.23 -19.04 3.18
N PRO A 389 -3.13 -18.82 4.16
CA PRO A 389 -3.38 -19.79 5.22
C PRO A 389 -3.71 -21.19 4.65
N GLY A 390 -3.15 -22.24 5.24
CA GLY A 390 -3.35 -23.64 4.84
C GLY A 390 -2.58 -24.11 3.60
N LYS A 391 -1.91 -23.21 2.87
CA LYS A 391 -1.09 -23.57 1.69
C LYS A 391 0.35 -23.96 2.01
N GLN A 392 0.77 -23.70 3.24
CA GLN A 392 2.05 -24.13 3.79
C GLN A 392 1.88 -24.51 5.26
N HIS A 393 2.68 -25.47 5.73
CA HIS A 393 2.74 -25.86 7.13
C HIS A 393 3.76 -25.02 7.90
N ALA A 394 4.85 -24.63 7.23
CA ALA A 394 5.94 -23.87 7.81
C ALA A 394 6.50 -22.79 6.88
N VAL A 395 7.15 -21.78 7.47
CA VAL A 395 7.96 -20.78 6.77
C VAL A 395 9.35 -20.75 7.37
N ALA A 396 10.37 -20.63 6.52
CA ALA A 396 11.75 -20.49 6.95
C ALA A 396 11.95 -19.14 7.68
N GLU A 397 12.78 -19.11 8.71
CA GLU A 397 13.00 -17.89 9.48
C GLU A 397 13.62 -16.75 8.64
N LYS A 398 13.41 -15.52 9.10
CA LYS A 398 13.87 -14.28 8.44
C LYS A 398 15.38 -14.24 8.15
N VAL A 399 16.21 -14.98 8.89
CA VAL A 399 17.66 -15.04 8.63
C VAL A 399 17.96 -15.73 7.30
N LEU A 400 17.09 -16.65 6.86
CA LEU A 400 17.20 -17.40 5.61
C LEU A 400 16.64 -16.65 4.40
N ARG A 401 16.18 -15.41 4.57
CA ARG A 401 15.67 -14.56 3.46
C ARG A 401 16.73 -14.30 2.39
N ARG A 402 17.99 -14.40 2.75
CA ARG A 402 19.14 -14.19 1.87
C ARG A 402 20.26 -15.12 2.33
N PRO A 403 20.19 -16.41 1.98
CA PRO A 403 21.18 -17.41 2.42
C PRO A 403 22.61 -17.07 1.99
N LEU A 404 22.76 -16.27 0.93
CA LEU A 404 24.03 -15.72 0.45
C LEU A 404 23.96 -14.18 0.44
N ARG A 405 24.70 -13.52 1.35
CA ARG A 405 24.75 -12.04 1.36
C ARG A 405 25.90 -11.43 0.54
N HIS A 406 26.99 -12.16 0.29
CA HIS A 406 28.10 -11.70 -0.57
C HIS A 406 28.18 -12.51 -1.87
N PRO A 407 28.22 -11.87 -3.05
CA PRO A 407 28.41 -12.56 -4.31
C PRO A 407 29.84 -13.16 -4.35
N VAL A 408 29.89 -14.48 -4.56
CA VAL A 408 31.03 -15.23 -5.12
C VAL A 408 32.42 -14.83 -4.60
N ALA A 409 32.62 -14.79 -3.28
CA ALA A 409 33.96 -14.93 -2.73
C ALA A 409 34.40 -16.40 -2.82
N ALA A 410 35.62 -16.63 -3.29
CA ALA A 410 36.24 -17.96 -3.37
C ALA A 410 36.12 -18.69 -2.02
N ALA A 411 35.87 -20.01 -2.09
CA ALA A 411 35.71 -20.99 -1.01
C ALA A 411 35.86 -20.47 0.44
N PRO A 412 34.82 -20.57 1.28
CA PRO A 412 34.94 -20.17 2.69
C PRO A 412 36.00 -21.04 3.39
N GLN A 413 36.88 -20.41 4.17
CA GLN A 413 37.82 -21.16 5.01
C GLN A 413 37.06 -21.86 6.15
N PRO A 414 37.55 -23.02 6.65
CA PRO A 414 36.91 -23.71 7.76
C PRO A 414 36.83 -22.80 9.00
N GLY A 415 35.63 -22.33 9.34
CA GLY A 415 35.37 -21.36 10.42
C GLY A 415 34.52 -20.15 10.03
N GLU A 416 34.32 -19.89 8.74
CA GLU A 416 33.56 -18.74 8.21
C GLU A 416 32.04 -18.95 8.11
N THR A 417 31.49 -20.00 8.72
CA THR A 417 30.04 -20.29 8.74
C THR A 417 29.21 -19.12 9.31
N ALA A 418 29.82 -18.30 10.18
CA ALA A 418 29.19 -17.11 10.75
C ALA A 418 29.08 -15.94 9.75
N ALA A 419 29.99 -15.81 8.79
CA ALA A 419 30.02 -14.68 7.85
C ALA A 419 28.96 -14.77 6.73
N LEU A 420 28.48 -15.98 6.44
CA LEU A 420 27.44 -16.22 5.43
C LEU A 420 26.02 -15.87 5.92
N ILE A 421 25.80 -15.80 7.24
CA ILE A 421 24.46 -15.67 7.86
C ILE A 421 24.36 -14.41 8.77
N ALA A 422 25.48 -13.83 9.21
CA ALA A 422 25.49 -12.66 10.09
C ALA A 422 25.07 -11.34 9.41
N ASP A 423 24.50 -10.44 10.21
CA ASP A 423 24.16 -9.07 9.81
C ASP A 423 25.42 -8.24 9.57
N ALA A 424 25.89 -8.22 8.31
CA ALA A 424 26.88 -7.26 7.82
C ALA A 424 26.21 -5.94 7.37
N ASP A 425 27.04 -4.88 7.35
CA ASP A 425 26.71 -3.47 7.14
C ASP A 425 25.92 -3.21 5.83
N PRO A 426 24.77 -2.51 5.86
CA PRO A 426 23.90 -2.24 4.71
C PRO A 426 24.47 -1.29 3.64
N SER A 427 25.75 -0.89 3.71
CA SER A 427 26.35 0.13 2.85
C SER A 427 27.05 -0.39 1.59
N GLU A 428 27.21 -1.69 1.39
CA GLU A 428 27.83 -2.25 0.18
C GLU A 428 26.79 -2.59 -0.92
N PRO A 429 26.96 -2.11 -2.17
CA PRO A 429 26.07 -2.43 -3.27
C PRO A 429 26.29 -3.86 -3.77
N ALA A 430 25.22 -4.68 -3.75
CA ALA A 430 25.21 -6.02 -4.33
C ALA A 430 25.11 -5.92 -5.86
N THR A 431 26.23 -6.06 -6.56
CA THR A 431 26.31 -5.74 -7.99
C THR A 431 26.10 -6.89 -8.98
N ASP A 432 25.72 -8.10 -8.55
CA ASP A 432 25.28 -9.17 -9.46
C ASP A 432 24.08 -9.92 -8.86
N GLU A 433 22.96 -9.99 -9.60
CA GLU A 433 21.78 -10.80 -9.22
C GLU A 433 22.15 -12.29 -9.24
N VAL A 434 22.13 -12.93 -8.07
CA VAL A 434 22.40 -14.36 -7.90
C VAL A 434 21.08 -15.12 -8.06
N SER A 435 21.08 -16.18 -8.86
CA SER A 435 19.90 -17.01 -9.10
C SER A 435 19.38 -17.67 -7.82
N ASP A 436 18.06 -17.77 -7.68
CA ASP A 436 17.40 -18.41 -6.52
C ASP A 436 17.86 -19.86 -6.33
N ALA A 437 18.05 -20.57 -7.45
CA ALA A 437 18.54 -21.94 -7.46
C ALA A 437 19.96 -22.03 -6.90
N TYR A 438 20.86 -21.13 -7.31
CA TYR A 438 22.21 -21.10 -6.76
C TYR A 438 22.24 -20.77 -5.27
N GLN A 439 21.41 -19.82 -4.82
CA GLN A 439 21.28 -19.49 -3.40
C GLN A 439 20.89 -20.72 -2.56
N LEU A 440 19.93 -21.51 -3.06
CA LEU A 440 19.52 -22.72 -2.38
C LEU A 440 20.60 -23.81 -2.42
N ILE A 441 21.23 -24.06 -3.58
CA ILE A 441 22.29 -25.08 -3.71
C ILE A 441 23.41 -24.79 -2.70
N ARG A 442 23.82 -23.53 -2.58
CA ARG A 442 24.84 -23.11 -1.62
C ARG A 442 24.39 -23.27 -0.17
N LEU A 443 23.12 -23.02 0.14
CA LEU A 443 22.57 -23.29 1.47
C LEU A 443 22.61 -24.79 1.79
N LEU A 444 22.24 -25.65 0.85
CA LEU A 444 22.27 -27.11 1.03
C LEU A 444 23.70 -27.63 1.21
N ASP A 445 24.65 -27.14 0.41
CA ASP A 445 26.09 -27.42 0.53
C ASP A 445 26.62 -26.98 1.90
N LEU A 446 26.28 -25.77 2.35
CA LEU A 446 26.67 -25.25 3.67
C LEU A 446 26.12 -26.09 4.82
N LEU A 447 24.88 -26.57 4.69
CA LEU A 447 24.29 -27.45 5.69
C LEU A 447 25.04 -28.79 5.73
N ALA A 448 25.49 -29.32 4.58
CA ALA A 448 26.24 -30.57 4.46
C ALA A 448 25.57 -31.75 5.19
N VAL A 449 24.24 -31.84 5.05
CA VAL A 449 23.42 -32.87 5.70
C VAL A 449 22.60 -33.73 4.74
N CYS A 450 22.43 -33.29 3.49
CA CYS A 450 21.71 -34.07 2.48
C CYS A 450 22.55 -35.29 2.07
N GLU A 451 21.90 -36.43 1.82
CA GLU A 451 22.58 -37.59 1.20
C GLU A 451 22.99 -37.23 -0.24
N ARG A 452 22.12 -36.51 -0.95
CA ARG A 452 22.28 -36.18 -2.35
C ARG A 452 21.41 -34.98 -2.75
N VAL A 453 21.89 -34.16 -3.67
CA VAL A 453 21.16 -33.04 -4.28
C VAL A 453 21.20 -33.18 -5.79
N ASP A 454 20.04 -33.31 -6.43
CA ASP A 454 19.91 -33.44 -7.88
C ASP A 454 19.16 -32.25 -8.48
N LEU A 455 19.64 -31.76 -9.62
CA LEU A 455 19.05 -30.68 -10.41
C LEU A 455 18.33 -31.30 -11.61
N VAL A 456 17.01 -31.20 -11.67
CA VAL A 456 16.18 -31.78 -12.74
C VAL A 456 15.71 -30.69 -13.70
N GLY A 457 16.02 -30.85 -14.99
CA GLY A 457 15.70 -29.89 -16.06
C GLY A 457 16.58 -28.64 -16.11
N PHE A 458 17.67 -28.61 -15.33
CA PHE A 458 18.64 -27.52 -15.34
C PHE A 458 19.70 -27.71 -16.44
N HIS A 459 20.07 -26.62 -17.10
CA HIS A 459 21.20 -26.50 -18.01
C HIS A 459 22.19 -25.50 -17.44
N PRO A 460 23.35 -25.93 -16.93
CA PRO A 460 24.24 -25.04 -16.18
C PRO A 460 24.67 -23.78 -16.93
N GLU A 461 24.92 -23.92 -18.24
CA GLU A 461 25.32 -22.84 -19.15
C GLU A 461 24.22 -21.78 -19.38
N GLU A 462 22.96 -22.15 -19.22
CA GLU A 462 21.80 -21.28 -19.47
C GLU A 462 21.19 -20.73 -18.19
N ASP A 463 21.21 -21.53 -17.11
CA ASP A 463 20.50 -21.22 -15.87
C ASP A 463 21.39 -20.54 -14.82
N PHE A 464 22.71 -20.54 -15.01
CA PHE A 464 23.66 -19.97 -14.06
C PHE A 464 24.66 -19.01 -14.72
N GLY A 465 24.92 -17.89 -14.03
CA GLY A 465 25.92 -16.91 -14.42
C GLY A 465 27.35 -17.48 -14.40
N ALA A 466 28.30 -16.81 -15.05
CA ALA A 466 29.69 -17.29 -15.15
C ALA A 466 30.34 -17.51 -13.77
N ALA A 467 30.06 -16.63 -12.81
CA ALA A 467 30.57 -16.71 -11.45
C ALA A 467 29.96 -17.90 -10.66
N GLU A 468 28.65 -18.14 -10.83
CA GLU A 468 27.95 -19.29 -10.26
C GLU A 468 28.48 -20.61 -10.83
N ARG A 469 28.67 -20.67 -12.16
CA ARG A 469 29.23 -21.83 -12.85
C ARG A 469 30.66 -22.16 -12.44
N SER A 470 31.50 -21.15 -12.21
CA SER A 470 32.87 -21.38 -11.71
C SER A 470 32.88 -22.15 -10.39
N TRP A 471 31.88 -21.94 -9.53
CA TRP A 471 31.72 -22.67 -8.29
C TRP A 471 30.99 -24.02 -8.45
N LEU A 472 29.97 -24.06 -9.31
CA LEU A 472 29.14 -25.26 -9.54
C LEU A 472 29.89 -26.33 -10.31
N ASN A 473 30.53 -26.00 -11.44
CA ASN A 473 31.07 -26.98 -12.39
C ASN A 473 31.99 -28.06 -11.76
N PRO A 474 32.89 -27.75 -10.81
CA PRO A 474 33.69 -28.77 -10.13
C PRO A 474 32.89 -29.77 -9.28
N ARG A 475 31.63 -29.44 -8.94
CA ARG A 475 30.72 -30.22 -8.09
C ARG A 475 29.63 -30.95 -8.86
N LEU A 476 29.48 -30.64 -10.15
CA LEU A 476 28.44 -31.24 -10.98
C LEU A 476 28.88 -32.63 -11.45
N GLU A 477 27.99 -33.61 -11.26
CA GLU A 477 28.10 -34.95 -11.82
C GLU A 477 26.89 -35.20 -12.71
N ARG A 478 27.12 -35.48 -14.01
CA ARG A 478 26.01 -35.79 -14.90
C ARG A 478 25.45 -37.17 -14.56
N LEU A 479 24.15 -37.23 -14.29
CA LEU A 479 23.45 -38.47 -13.96
C LEU A 479 22.82 -39.07 -15.22
N ASP A 480 22.08 -38.23 -15.95
CA ASP A 480 21.45 -38.59 -17.22
C ASP A 480 21.25 -37.35 -18.11
N GLU A 481 20.33 -37.42 -19.08
CA GLU A 481 20.02 -36.31 -19.99
C GLU A 481 19.17 -35.18 -19.37
N HIS A 482 18.50 -35.46 -18.25
CA HIS A 482 17.57 -34.55 -17.59
C HIS A 482 17.93 -34.23 -16.13
N ALA A 483 18.94 -34.88 -15.55
CA ALA A 483 19.43 -34.63 -14.19
C ALA A 483 20.94 -34.52 -14.05
N ILE A 484 21.33 -33.62 -13.14
CA ILE A 484 22.70 -33.35 -12.75
C ILE A 484 22.78 -33.42 -11.22
N GLY A 485 23.66 -34.27 -10.69
CA GLY A 485 23.95 -34.34 -9.26
C GLY A 485 24.91 -33.22 -8.85
N VAL A 486 24.77 -32.74 -7.62
CA VAL A 486 25.70 -31.80 -6.97
C VAL A 486 26.35 -32.52 -5.79
N ARG A 487 27.68 -32.65 -5.81
CA ARG A 487 28.48 -33.29 -4.75
C ARG A 487 29.28 -32.31 -3.92
#